data_AF-A0A1J5G8E7-F1
#
_entry.id   AF-A0A1J5G8E7-F1
#
_cell.length_a   1.000
_cell.length_b   1.000
_cell.length_c   1.000
_cell.angle_alpha   90.00
_cell.angle_beta   90.00
_cell.angle_gamma   90.00
#
_symmetry.space_group_name_H-M   'P 1'
#
loop_
_entity.id
_entity.type
_entity.pdbx_description
1 polymer ?
#
loop_
_entity_poly.entity_id
_entity_poly.type
_entity_poly.pdbx_seq_one_letter_code
_entity_poly.pdbx_strand_id
1 'polypeptide(L)'
;MKNSIILWAAALIITFIAGYFESATNENYPVTGTFGIDGRKVSYKFDKVQYGDEPYHFFIRSDVKNLGGKLNWRTENDPGWKEENLKWKNVELYADIPAQKPGAIVEYRIKLIHAGEEYILPGKQVVQLKFIGDVPVSILSVFYFTLFAGLLFGIRTGLDYFNEKDKIRKLSLITVFFFFSYFVTIPLKSTYELGALNNRIPEFMELFSLQPALLLLNSAFVMIGLFNIKEKKITALIGAIFMILIFLFVRI
;
A
#
# COMPACT_ATOMS: atom_id res chain seq x y z
N MET A 1 34.88 2.49 12.00
CA MET A 1 34.21 2.49 10.67
C MET A 1 33.24 1.33 10.52
N LYS A 2 33.64 0.09 10.88
CA LYS A 2 32.78 -1.11 10.85
C LYS A 2 31.42 -0.94 11.54
N ASN A 3 31.38 -0.39 12.76
CA ASN A 3 30.11 -0.21 13.49
C ASN A 3 29.10 0.68 12.75
N SER A 4 29.57 1.73 12.05
CA SER A 4 28.64 2.60 11.31
C SER A 4 28.01 1.89 10.11
N ILE A 5 28.76 1.02 9.43
CA ILE A 5 28.23 0.27 8.27
C ILE A 5 27.19 -0.74 8.75
N ILE A 6 27.47 -1.43 9.86
CA ILE A 6 26.54 -2.40 10.47
C ILE A 6 25.22 -1.69 10.86
N LEU A 7 25.28 -0.51 11.48
CA LEU A 7 24.06 0.23 11.86
C LEU A 7 23.27 0.74 10.64
N TRP A 8 23.93 1.10 9.54
CA TRP A 8 23.25 1.44 8.29
C TRP A 8 22.59 0.22 7.65
N ALA A 9 23.28 -0.91 7.61
CA ALA A 9 22.71 -2.17 7.12
C ALA A 9 21.51 -2.60 7.97
N ALA A 10 21.62 -2.51 9.31
CA ALA A 10 20.52 -2.80 10.21
C ALA A 10 19.33 -1.85 9.99
N ALA A 11 19.57 -0.54 9.86
CA ALA A 11 18.51 0.42 9.57
C ALA A 11 17.78 0.08 8.25
N LEU A 12 18.55 -0.23 7.21
CA LEU A 12 18.03 -0.62 5.90
C LEU A 12 17.15 -1.88 6.00
N ILE A 13 17.63 -2.92 6.67
CA ILE A 13 16.89 -4.17 6.88
C ILE A 13 15.58 -3.90 7.64
N ILE A 14 15.63 -3.13 8.73
CA ILE A 14 14.44 -2.81 9.52
C ILE A 14 13.44 -2.01 8.67
N THR A 15 13.89 -1.02 7.88
CA THR A 15 13.03 -0.26 6.97
C THR A 15 12.35 -1.17 5.94
N PHE A 16 13.09 -2.10 5.31
CA PHE A 16 12.51 -3.05 4.36
C PHE A 16 11.50 -4.00 5.01
N ILE A 17 11.83 -4.55 6.17
CA ILE A 17 10.93 -5.43 6.92
C ILE A 17 9.65 -4.67 7.28
N ALA A 18 9.77 -3.46 7.81
CA ALA A 18 8.62 -2.62 8.12
C ALA A 18 7.76 -2.34 6.89
N GLY A 19 8.37 -1.98 5.75
CA GLY A 19 7.65 -1.75 4.49
C GLY A 19 6.94 -3.00 3.97
N TYR A 20 7.57 -4.17 4.09
CA TYR A 20 6.94 -5.44 3.74
C TYR A 20 5.72 -5.74 4.62
N PHE A 21 5.86 -5.57 5.95
CA PHE A 21 4.75 -5.79 6.89
C PHE A 21 3.60 -4.81 6.65
N GLU A 22 3.89 -3.53 6.40
CA GLU A 22 2.87 -2.52 6.07
C GLU A 22 2.09 -2.95 4.83
N SER A 23 2.80 -3.29 3.74
CA SER A 23 2.19 -3.69 2.48
C SER A 23 1.36 -4.97 2.61
N ALA A 24 1.89 -6.00 3.27
CA ALA A 24 1.20 -7.29 3.44
C ALA A 24 -0.06 -7.20 4.32
N THR A 25 -0.11 -6.21 5.21
CA THR A 25 -1.26 -5.98 6.12
C THR A 25 -2.16 -4.83 5.64
N ASN A 26 -1.85 -4.23 4.50
CA ASN A 26 -2.65 -3.16 3.93
C ASN A 26 -4.01 -3.70 3.47
N GLU A 27 -5.07 -2.94 3.67
CA GLU A 27 -6.42 -3.34 3.24
C GLU A 27 -6.50 -3.55 1.72
N ASN A 28 -5.69 -2.81 0.97
CA ASN A 28 -5.58 -2.88 -0.49
C ASN A 28 -4.73 -4.08 -0.98
N TYR A 29 -4.21 -4.91 -0.07
CA TYR A 29 -3.45 -6.10 -0.47
C TYR A 29 -4.33 -7.05 -1.31
N PRO A 30 -3.83 -7.56 -2.45
CA PRO A 30 -4.61 -8.42 -3.33
C PRO A 30 -5.12 -9.68 -2.63
N VAL A 31 -6.35 -10.09 -2.95
CA VAL A 31 -6.89 -11.37 -2.50
C VAL A 31 -6.32 -12.46 -3.40
N THR A 32 -5.49 -13.32 -2.83
CA THR A 32 -4.86 -14.44 -3.55
C THR A 32 -5.35 -15.76 -2.99
N GLY A 33 -5.36 -16.79 -3.82
CA GLY A 33 -5.69 -18.13 -3.39
C GLY A 33 -5.25 -19.18 -4.38
N THR A 34 -5.17 -20.40 -3.89
CA THR A 34 -4.85 -21.57 -4.70
C THR A 34 -5.61 -22.77 -4.15
N PHE A 35 -6.27 -23.49 -5.03
CA PHE A 35 -6.98 -24.71 -4.68
C PHE A 35 -6.89 -25.73 -5.83
N GLY A 36 -7.33 -26.95 -5.55
CA GLY A 36 -7.31 -28.05 -6.52
C GLY A 36 -8.70 -28.38 -7.04
N ILE A 37 -8.82 -28.59 -8.36
CA ILE A 37 -9.97 -29.25 -9.01
C ILE A 37 -9.39 -30.46 -9.75
N ASP A 38 -9.90 -31.67 -9.48
CA ASP A 38 -9.42 -32.93 -10.06
C ASP A 38 -7.88 -33.12 -9.97
N GLY A 39 -7.30 -32.73 -8.82
CA GLY A 39 -5.85 -32.80 -8.60
C GLY A 39 -5.00 -31.80 -9.39
N ARG A 40 -5.64 -30.88 -10.12
CA ARG A 40 -4.97 -29.80 -10.88
C ARG A 40 -5.13 -28.46 -10.18
N LYS A 41 -4.10 -27.63 -10.32
CA LYS A 41 -4.01 -26.37 -9.60
C LYS A 41 -4.82 -25.27 -10.30
N VAL A 42 -5.57 -24.51 -9.50
CA VAL A 42 -6.23 -23.27 -9.88
C VAL A 42 -5.73 -22.18 -8.95
N SER A 43 -5.13 -21.12 -9.50
CA SER A 43 -4.57 -20.00 -8.76
C SER A 43 -5.15 -18.68 -9.27
N TYR A 44 -5.44 -17.78 -8.34
CA TYR A 44 -5.99 -16.47 -8.65
C TYR A 44 -5.32 -15.37 -7.83
N LYS A 45 -5.28 -14.17 -8.41
CA LYS A 45 -4.90 -12.93 -7.76
C LYS A 45 -5.91 -11.86 -8.17
N PHE A 46 -6.65 -11.36 -7.19
CA PHE A 46 -7.67 -10.34 -7.34
C PHE A 46 -7.17 -9.09 -6.65
N ASP A 47 -6.79 -8.10 -7.43
CA ASP A 47 -6.38 -6.80 -6.91
C ASP A 47 -7.61 -6.07 -6.35
N LYS A 48 -7.36 -5.22 -5.35
CA LYS A 48 -8.37 -4.38 -4.70
C LYS A 48 -8.30 -2.92 -5.13
N VAL A 49 -7.31 -2.58 -5.97
CA VAL A 49 -7.11 -1.23 -6.48
C VAL A 49 -6.77 -1.31 -7.96
N GLN A 50 -7.43 -0.48 -8.77
CA GLN A 50 -7.13 -0.24 -10.17
C GLN A 50 -6.79 1.25 -10.35
N TYR A 51 -5.70 1.55 -11.06
CA TYR A 51 -5.28 2.92 -11.34
C TYR A 51 -5.66 3.35 -12.76
N GLY A 52 -6.02 4.62 -12.90
CA GLY A 52 -6.32 5.25 -14.19
C GLY A 52 -7.67 4.86 -14.76
N ASP A 53 -7.83 5.13 -16.05
CA ASP A 53 -9.10 5.00 -16.78
C ASP A 53 -9.19 3.71 -17.61
N GLU A 54 -8.29 2.76 -17.36
CA GLU A 54 -8.25 1.47 -18.06
C GLU A 54 -9.15 0.43 -17.36
N PRO A 55 -9.79 -0.48 -18.12
CA PRO A 55 -10.50 -1.61 -17.55
C PRO A 55 -9.60 -2.44 -16.63
N TYR A 56 -10.18 -2.96 -15.55
CA TYR A 56 -9.46 -3.88 -14.68
C TYR A 56 -9.46 -5.28 -15.28
N HIS A 57 -8.26 -5.75 -15.61
CA HIS A 57 -8.02 -7.08 -16.15
C HIS A 57 -7.59 -8.03 -15.03
N PHE A 58 -8.40 -9.04 -14.73
CA PHE A 58 -7.96 -10.13 -13.84
C PHE A 58 -7.77 -11.42 -14.64
N PHE A 59 -6.97 -12.32 -14.08
CA PHE A 59 -6.76 -13.64 -14.64
C PHE A 59 -6.73 -14.71 -13.55
N ILE A 60 -7.19 -15.91 -13.90
CA ILE A 60 -7.12 -17.13 -13.11
C ILE A 60 -6.29 -18.11 -13.90
N ARG A 61 -5.18 -18.57 -13.32
CA ARG A 61 -4.33 -19.58 -13.93
C ARG A 61 -4.83 -20.97 -13.55
N SER A 62 -5.07 -21.81 -14.54
CA SER A 62 -5.63 -23.15 -14.34
C SER A 62 -5.09 -24.15 -15.36
N ASP A 63 -4.75 -25.35 -14.88
CA ASP A 63 -4.43 -26.50 -15.73
C ASP A 63 -5.67 -27.39 -15.99
N VAL A 64 -6.83 -27.02 -15.45
CA VAL A 64 -8.10 -27.75 -15.58
C VAL A 64 -8.69 -27.48 -16.96
N LYS A 65 -8.86 -28.54 -17.75
CA LYS A 65 -9.52 -28.44 -19.07
C LYS A 65 -11.03 -28.24 -18.87
N ASN A 66 -11.65 -27.48 -19.77
CA ASN A 66 -13.10 -27.20 -19.78
C ASN A 66 -13.62 -26.50 -18.51
N LEU A 67 -12.74 -25.83 -17.75
CA LEU A 67 -13.16 -24.97 -16.66
C LEU A 67 -13.90 -23.76 -17.26
N GLY A 68 -15.20 -23.65 -17.00
CA GLY A 68 -15.97 -22.46 -17.30
C GLY A 68 -15.88 -21.45 -16.16
N GLY A 69 -16.34 -20.23 -16.41
CA GLY A 69 -16.56 -19.31 -15.32
C GLY A 69 -17.38 -18.10 -15.69
N LYS A 70 -17.88 -17.43 -14.66
CA LYS A 70 -18.69 -16.22 -14.74
C LYS A 70 -18.18 -15.19 -13.75
N LEU A 71 -17.89 -14.01 -14.25
CA LEU A 71 -17.69 -12.80 -13.46
C LEU A 71 -19.06 -12.29 -13.03
N ASN A 72 -19.25 -12.09 -11.73
CA ASN A 72 -20.40 -11.39 -11.18
C ASN A 72 -19.89 -10.10 -10.55
N TRP A 73 -20.37 -8.94 -11.02
CA TRP A 73 -19.94 -7.65 -10.49
C TRP A 73 -21.11 -6.66 -10.37
N ARG A 74 -20.96 -5.67 -9.50
CA ARG A 74 -21.90 -4.55 -9.33
C ARG A 74 -21.17 -3.31 -8.84
N THR A 75 -21.77 -2.15 -9.03
CA THR A 75 -21.28 -0.88 -8.48
C THR A 75 -22.24 -0.37 -7.42
N GLU A 76 -21.79 0.57 -6.61
CA GLU A 76 -22.66 1.24 -5.63
C GLU A 76 -23.86 1.95 -6.31
N ASN A 77 -23.65 2.49 -7.51
CA ASN A 77 -24.68 3.20 -8.28
C ASN A 77 -25.63 2.28 -9.05
N ASP A 78 -25.26 1.02 -9.26
CA ASP A 78 -26.05 0.01 -9.97
C ASP A 78 -25.94 -1.32 -9.21
N PRO A 79 -26.79 -1.52 -8.19
CA PRO A 79 -26.65 -2.62 -7.25
C PRO A 79 -27.04 -3.99 -7.85
N GLY A 80 -27.57 -4.00 -9.09
CA GLY A 80 -27.89 -5.21 -9.82
C GLY A 80 -26.63 -5.98 -10.21
N TRP A 81 -26.57 -7.27 -9.87
CA TRP A 81 -25.46 -8.12 -10.29
C TRP A 81 -25.45 -8.27 -11.82
N LYS A 82 -24.37 -7.81 -12.44
CA LYS A 82 -24.05 -8.06 -13.84
C LYS A 82 -23.24 -9.33 -13.94
N GLU A 83 -23.57 -10.16 -14.92
CA GLU A 83 -22.91 -11.44 -15.15
C GLU A 83 -22.27 -11.47 -16.53
N GLU A 84 -20.99 -11.84 -16.58
CA GLU A 84 -20.22 -11.95 -17.81
C GLU A 84 -19.46 -13.27 -17.84
N ASN A 85 -19.44 -13.94 -19.00
CA ASN A 85 -18.70 -15.19 -19.15
C ASN A 85 -17.19 -14.92 -19.24
N LEU A 86 -16.40 -15.71 -18.52
CA LEU A 86 -14.95 -15.67 -18.63
C LEU A 86 -14.50 -16.20 -19.99
N LYS A 87 -13.43 -15.61 -20.51
CA LYS A 87 -12.78 -15.99 -21.76
C LYS A 87 -11.53 -16.80 -21.46
N TRP A 88 -11.20 -17.71 -22.37
CA TRP A 88 -10.00 -18.52 -22.30
C TRP A 88 -8.88 -17.95 -23.16
N LYS A 89 -7.67 -17.88 -22.60
CA LYS A 89 -6.44 -17.62 -23.34
C LYS A 89 -5.33 -18.49 -22.77
N ASN A 90 -4.94 -19.51 -23.53
CA ASN A 90 -3.93 -20.50 -23.13
C ASN A 90 -4.28 -21.22 -21.80
N VAL A 91 -3.55 -20.92 -20.73
CA VAL A 91 -3.72 -21.51 -19.38
C VAL A 91 -4.44 -20.57 -18.41
N GLU A 92 -5.07 -19.52 -18.95
CA GLU A 92 -5.69 -18.45 -18.16
C GLU A 92 -7.16 -18.26 -18.56
N LEU A 93 -8.01 -18.14 -17.54
CA LEU A 93 -9.35 -17.57 -17.68
C LEU A 93 -9.31 -16.11 -17.26
N TYR A 94 -9.95 -15.24 -18.02
CA TYR A 94 -9.94 -13.80 -17.75
C TYR A 94 -11.28 -13.16 -18.13
N ALA A 95 -11.53 -12.01 -17.51
CA ALA A 95 -12.54 -11.06 -17.96
C ALA A 95 -12.12 -9.66 -17.49
N ASP A 96 -12.86 -8.67 -17.98
CA ASP A 96 -12.55 -7.27 -17.78
C ASP A 96 -13.69 -6.63 -16.98
N ILE A 97 -13.37 -5.89 -15.93
CA ILE A 97 -14.32 -4.99 -15.30
C ILE A 97 -14.15 -3.63 -15.99
N PRO A 98 -15.20 -3.06 -16.59
CA PRO A 98 -15.12 -1.77 -17.28
C PRO A 98 -14.55 -0.68 -16.37
N ALA A 99 -13.78 0.24 -16.96
CA ALA A 99 -13.23 1.38 -16.24
C ALA A 99 -14.32 2.17 -15.51
N GLN A 100 -14.02 2.61 -14.29
CA GLN A 100 -14.89 3.45 -13.48
C GLN A 100 -14.21 4.76 -13.14
N LYS A 101 -15.00 5.76 -12.75
CA LYS A 101 -14.46 7.04 -12.28
C LYS A 101 -13.66 6.85 -10.99
N PRO A 102 -12.61 7.67 -10.75
CA PRO A 102 -11.89 7.67 -9.47
C PRO A 102 -12.83 7.80 -8.27
N GLY A 103 -12.59 6.99 -7.25
CA GLY A 103 -13.41 6.87 -6.05
C GLY A 103 -14.54 5.82 -6.14
N ALA A 104 -14.85 5.31 -7.33
CA ALA A 104 -15.85 4.25 -7.46
C ALA A 104 -15.35 2.93 -6.86
N ILE A 105 -16.26 2.19 -6.22
CA ILE A 105 -16.02 0.85 -5.71
C ILE A 105 -16.87 -0.14 -6.52
N VAL A 106 -16.21 -1.16 -7.07
CA VAL A 106 -16.84 -2.32 -7.71
C VAL A 106 -16.73 -3.51 -6.78
N GLU A 107 -17.86 -4.12 -6.46
CA GLU A 107 -17.89 -5.41 -5.80
C GLU A 107 -17.95 -6.50 -6.86
N TYR A 108 -17.04 -7.47 -6.79
CA TYR A 108 -17.05 -8.59 -7.72
C TYR A 108 -16.70 -9.92 -7.05
N ARG A 109 -17.14 -10.99 -7.68
CA ARG A 109 -16.80 -12.38 -7.35
C ARG A 109 -16.81 -13.20 -8.62
N ILE A 110 -16.13 -14.34 -8.57
CA ILE A 110 -16.04 -15.23 -9.71
C ILE A 110 -16.66 -16.57 -9.36
N LYS A 111 -17.50 -17.10 -10.24
CA LYS A 111 -18.00 -18.46 -10.16
C LYS A 111 -17.30 -19.28 -11.23
N LEU A 112 -16.50 -20.25 -10.83
CA LEU A 112 -15.95 -21.25 -11.74
C LEU A 112 -16.89 -22.44 -11.79
N ILE A 113 -17.04 -23.03 -12.98
CA ILE A 113 -17.95 -24.13 -13.22
C ILE A 113 -17.16 -25.25 -13.88
N HIS A 114 -17.17 -26.44 -13.27
CA HIS A 114 -16.49 -27.62 -13.81
C HIS A 114 -17.28 -28.88 -13.48
N ALA A 115 -17.56 -29.71 -14.49
CA ALA A 115 -18.30 -30.97 -14.34
C ALA A 115 -19.64 -30.86 -13.56
N GLY A 116 -20.30 -29.70 -13.60
CA GLY A 116 -21.57 -29.44 -12.88
C GLY A 116 -21.40 -28.86 -11.48
N GLU A 117 -20.17 -28.80 -10.95
CA GLU A 117 -19.86 -28.19 -9.65
C GLU A 117 -19.51 -26.70 -9.78
N GLU A 118 -19.92 -25.90 -8.79
CA GLU A 118 -19.63 -24.46 -8.71
C GLU A 118 -18.59 -24.15 -7.62
N TYR A 119 -17.56 -23.39 -7.99
CA TYR A 119 -16.53 -22.88 -7.08
C TYR A 119 -16.57 -21.35 -7.07
N ILE A 120 -16.94 -20.76 -5.92
CA ILE A 120 -17.01 -19.30 -5.77
C ILE A 120 -15.68 -18.78 -5.25
N LEU A 121 -15.12 -17.76 -5.91
CA LEU A 121 -13.86 -17.12 -5.57
C LEU A 121 -14.06 -15.63 -5.24
N PRO A 122 -13.45 -15.11 -4.16
CA PRO A 122 -12.67 -15.82 -3.13
C PRO A 122 -13.59 -16.39 -2.02
N GLY A 123 -14.06 -17.63 -2.16
CA GLY A 123 -14.99 -18.24 -1.22
C GLY A 123 -16.38 -17.57 -1.25
N LYS A 124 -17.01 -17.37 -0.09
CA LYS A 124 -18.33 -16.73 0.02
C LYS A 124 -18.28 -15.20 0.11
N GLN A 125 -17.11 -14.59 -0.10
CA GLN A 125 -16.90 -13.15 0.01
C GLN A 125 -16.90 -12.47 -1.37
N VAL A 126 -17.09 -11.15 -1.37
CA VAL A 126 -16.88 -10.29 -2.53
C VAL A 126 -15.55 -9.57 -2.40
N VAL A 127 -14.90 -9.30 -3.51
CA VAL A 127 -13.73 -8.40 -3.56
C VAL A 127 -14.23 -7.00 -3.84
N GLN A 128 -13.78 -6.04 -3.04
CA GLN A 128 -14.00 -4.61 -3.29
C GLN A 128 -12.80 -4.08 -4.08
N LEU A 129 -13.04 -3.70 -5.33
CA LEU A 129 -12.08 -3.06 -6.21
C LEU A 129 -12.34 -1.56 -6.22
N LYS A 130 -11.39 -0.78 -5.70
CA LYS A 130 -11.41 0.68 -5.74
C LYS A 130 -10.73 1.19 -7.00
N PHE A 131 -11.41 2.05 -7.75
CA PHE A 131 -10.80 2.77 -8.86
C PHE A 131 -10.17 4.06 -8.35
N ILE A 132 -8.91 4.27 -8.68
CA ILE A 132 -8.10 5.43 -8.27
C ILE A 132 -7.63 6.15 -9.53
N GLY A 133 -7.62 7.48 -9.51
CA GLY A 133 -7.11 8.27 -10.63
C GLY A 133 -5.64 8.00 -10.94
N ASP A 134 -5.24 8.32 -12.17
CA ASP A 134 -3.85 8.12 -12.59
C ASP A 134 -2.92 9.10 -11.87
N VAL A 135 -1.86 8.56 -11.25
CA VAL A 135 -0.87 9.35 -10.53
C VAL A 135 0.45 9.30 -11.29
N PRO A 136 0.99 10.46 -11.71
CA PRO A 136 2.27 10.51 -12.40
C PRO A 136 3.37 9.77 -11.64
N VAL A 137 4.14 8.96 -12.36
CA VAL A 137 5.25 8.16 -11.80
C VAL A 137 6.26 9.04 -11.06
N SER A 138 6.47 10.28 -11.50
CA SER A 138 7.34 11.25 -10.82
C SER A 138 6.85 11.58 -9.40
N ILE A 139 5.53 11.77 -9.22
CA ILE A 139 4.93 12.07 -7.92
C ILE A 139 5.01 10.84 -7.01
N LEU A 140 4.67 9.65 -7.53
CA LEU A 140 4.81 8.40 -6.78
C LEU A 140 6.26 8.14 -6.36
N SER A 141 7.21 8.42 -7.25
CA SER A 141 8.65 8.25 -6.96
C SER A 141 9.09 9.16 -5.82
N VAL A 142 8.73 10.44 -5.84
CA VAL A 142 9.06 11.38 -4.75
C VAL A 142 8.34 10.97 -3.46
N PHE A 143 7.08 10.56 -3.54
CA PHE A 143 6.29 10.11 -2.40
C PHE A 143 6.96 8.94 -1.67
N TYR A 144 7.24 7.83 -2.38
CA TYR A 144 7.88 6.67 -1.76
C TYR A 144 9.32 6.96 -1.34
N PHE A 145 10.08 7.72 -2.13
CA PHE A 145 11.44 8.08 -1.78
C PHE A 145 11.51 8.86 -0.46
N THR A 146 10.68 9.89 -0.30
CA THR A 146 10.66 10.71 0.91
C THR A 146 10.20 9.92 2.14
N LEU A 147 9.20 9.04 1.99
CA LEU A 147 8.75 8.12 3.04
C LEU A 147 9.87 7.18 3.50
N PHE A 148 10.45 6.40 2.58
CA PHE A 148 11.43 5.39 2.92
C PHE A 148 12.77 6.00 3.35
N ALA A 149 13.17 7.14 2.79
CA ALA A 149 14.32 7.89 3.29
C ALA A 149 14.07 8.38 4.72
N GLY A 150 12.91 8.99 5.00
CA GLY A 150 12.53 9.42 6.34
C GLY A 150 12.61 8.29 7.36
N LEU A 151 12.03 7.12 7.04
CA LEU A 151 12.10 5.91 7.85
C LEU A 151 13.54 5.44 8.07
N LEU A 152 14.34 5.35 7.00
CA LEU A 152 15.72 4.89 7.07
C LEU A 152 16.57 5.79 7.97
N PHE A 153 16.51 7.11 7.78
CA PHE A 153 17.25 8.07 8.60
C PHE A 153 16.73 8.11 10.04
N GLY A 154 15.42 7.97 10.26
CA GLY A 154 14.83 7.94 11.60
C GLY A 154 15.23 6.70 12.39
N ILE A 155 15.19 5.52 11.78
CA ILE A 155 15.66 4.26 12.38
C ILE A 155 17.16 4.36 12.66
N ARG A 156 17.94 4.88 11.69
CA ARG A 156 19.37 5.10 11.87
C ARG A 156 19.66 6.05 13.03
N THR A 157 18.85 7.09 13.21
CA THR A 157 18.96 8.03 14.35
C THR A 157 18.74 7.31 15.67
N GLY A 158 17.73 6.42 15.77
CA GLY A 158 17.51 5.60 16.97
C GLY A 158 18.64 4.60 17.24
N LEU A 159 19.15 3.95 16.19
CA LEU A 159 20.26 3.00 16.28
C LEU A 159 21.61 3.64 16.68
N ASP A 160 21.77 4.96 16.55
CA ASP A 160 22.93 5.66 17.11
C ASP A 160 22.99 5.58 18.65
N TYR A 161 21.95 5.06 19.32
CA TYR A 161 22.03 4.61 20.72
C TYR A 161 23.26 3.72 20.98
N PHE A 162 23.53 2.78 20.06
CA PHE A 162 24.66 1.83 20.13
C PHE A 162 25.98 2.39 19.59
N ASN A 163 26.02 3.66 19.18
CA ASN A 163 27.21 4.29 18.62
C ASN A 163 27.79 5.31 19.59
N GLU A 164 29.12 5.31 19.74
CA GLU A 164 29.82 6.28 20.58
C GLU A 164 29.88 7.67 19.94
N LYS A 165 29.82 7.73 18.59
CA LYS A 165 29.88 8.99 17.85
C LYS A 165 28.50 9.63 17.76
N ASP A 166 28.37 10.83 18.30
CA ASP A 166 27.12 11.60 18.26
C ASP A 166 26.95 12.31 16.91
N LYS A 167 26.27 11.67 15.96
CA LYS A 167 25.74 12.32 14.75
C LYS A 167 24.21 12.45 14.80
N ILE A 168 23.61 12.20 15.97
CA ILE A 168 22.17 12.01 16.17
C ILE A 168 21.40 13.27 15.73
N ARG A 169 21.91 14.47 16.06
CA ARG A 169 21.28 15.74 15.67
C ARG A 169 21.21 15.95 14.16
N LYS A 170 22.29 15.62 13.43
CA LYS A 170 22.32 15.77 11.97
C LYS A 170 21.38 14.78 11.30
N LEU A 171 21.36 13.53 11.76
CA LEU A 171 20.45 12.52 11.23
C LEU A 171 18.98 12.88 11.53
N SER A 172 18.68 13.35 12.74
CA SER A 172 17.34 13.79 13.10
C SER A 172 16.84 14.97 12.25
N LEU A 173 17.70 15.94 11.94
CA LEU A 173 17.35 17.04 11.03
C LEU A 173 17.01 16.52 9.62
N ILE A 174 17.80 15.57 9.12
CA ILE A 174 17.54 14.92 7.83
C ILE A 174 16.21 14.15 7.86
N THR A 175 15.91 13.45 8.95
CA THR A 175 14.62 12.76 9.13
C THR A 175 13.45 13.73 9.09
N VAL A 176 13.53 14.86 9.81
CA VAL A 176 12.48 15.90 9.79
C VAL A 176 12.29 16.45 8.38
N PHE A 177 13.38 16.73 7.67
CA PHE A 177 13.33 17.19 6.28
C PHE A 177 12.56 16.21 5.38
N PHE A 178 12.88 14.92 5.44
CA PHE A 178 12.20 13.92 4.61
C PHE A 178 10.73 13.74 4.98
N PHE A 179 10.36 13.73 6.26
CA PHE A 179 8.95 13.64 6.64
C PHE A 179 8.16 14.92 6.35
N PHE A 180 8.81 16.07 6.36
CA PHE A 180 8.20 17.32 5.90
C PHE A 180 7.91 17.25 4.39
N SER A 181 8.89 16.82 3.59
CA SER A 181 8.68 16.60 2.14
C SER A 181 7.61 15.54 1.84
N TYR A 182 7.57 14.46 2.64
CA TYR A 182 6.52 13.44 2.56
C TYR A 182 5.13 14.02 2.86
N PHE A 183 5.00 14.80 3.94
CA PHE A 183 3.75 15.46 4.30
C PHE A 183 3.26 16.42 3.20
N VAL A 184 4.17 17.17 2.56
CA VAL A 184 3.82 18.11 1.48
C VAL A 184 3.42 17.39 0.18
N THR A 185 3.95 16.19 -0.08
CA THR A 185 3.61 15.43 -1.30
C THR A 185 2.28 14.69 -1.22
N ILE A 186 1.74 14.49 0.00
CA ILE A 186 0.45 13.82 0.23
C ILE A 186 -0.71 14.53 -0.47
N PRO A 187 -1.01 15.83 -0.23
CA PRO A 187 -2.11 16.51 -0.90
C PRO A 187 -2.00 16.50 -2.42
N LEU A 188 -0.76 16.60 -2.92
CA LEU A 188 -0.50 16.52 -4.36
C LEU A 188 -0.92 15.15 -4.90
N LYS A 189 -0.41 14.05 -4.31
CA LYS A 189 -0.79 12.68 -4.68
C LYS A 189 -2.29 12.44 -4.55
N SER A 190 -2.91 12.82 -3.43
CA SER A 190 -4.34 12.63 -3.17
C SER A 190 -5.21 13.33 -4.22
N THR A 191 -4.81 14.51 -4.70
CA THR A 191 -5.56 15.23 -5.75
C THR A 191 -5.64 14.43 -7.06
N TYR A 192 -4.56 13.72 -7.43
CA TYR A 192 -4.55 12.81 -8.58
C TYR A 192 -5.38 11.55 -8.30
N GLU A 193 -5.21 10.94 -7.12
CA GLU A 193 -5.93 9.72 -6.74
C GLU A 193 -7.45 9.90 -6.72
N LEU A 194 -7.91 11.09 -6.32
CA LEU A 194 -9.32 11.47 -6.31
C LEU A 194 -9.86 11.84 -7.70
N GLY A 195 -9.00 11.93 -8.72
CA GLY A 195 -9.36 12.47 -10.03
C GLY A 195 -9.92 13.89 -9.95
N ALA A 196 -9.49 14.68 -8.96
CA ALA A 196 -10.11 15.96 -8.64
C ALA A 196 -9.61 17.11 -9.52
N LEU A 197 -8.44 16.95 -10.16
CA LEU A 197 -7.89 17.94 -11.10
C LEU A 197 -8.96 18.33 -12.13
N ASN A 198 -9.31 19.61 -12.14
CA ASN A 198 -10.33 20.21 -13.02
C ASN A 198 -11.78 19.72 -12.83
N ASN A 199 -12.05 18.77 -11.93
CA ASN A 199 -13.38 18.20 -11.72
C ASN A 199 -14.07 18.73 -10.46
N ARG A 200 -13.33 18.90 -9.37
CA ARG A 200 -13.83 19.43 -8.08
C ARG A 200 -12.69 19.92 -7.19
N ILE A 201 -13.02 20.68 -6.15
CA ILE A 201 -12.08 21.01 -5.08
C ILE A 201 -12.21 19.92 -4.00
N PRO A 202 -11.16 19.14 -3.71
CA PRO A 202 -11.18 18.16 -2.62
C PRO A 202 -11.36 18.81 -1.25
N GLU A 203 -12.01 18.11 -0.34
CA GLU A 203 -12.09 18.54 1.05
C GLU A 203 -10.75 18.33 1.77
N PHE A 204 -10.53 19.09 2.85
CA PHE A 204 -9.29 19.00 3.63
C PHE A 204 -9.01 17.56 4.11
N MET A 205 -10.05 16.85 4.57
CA MET A 205 -9.91 15.49 5.09
C MET A 205 -9.64 14.44 4.00
N GLU A 206 -9.88 14.75 2.72
CA GLU A 206 -9.54 13.88 1.60
C GLU A 206 -8.09 14.09 1.12
N LEU A 207 -7.54 15.29 1.33
CA LEU A 207 -6.19 15.66 0.90
C LEU A 207 -5.12 15.20 1.87
N PHE A 208 -5.42 15.21 3.17
CA PHE A 208 -4.45 14.91 4.23
C PHE A 208 -4.80 13.60 4.92
N SER A 209 -3.77 12.86 5.31
CA SER A 209 -3.89 11.67 6.13
C SER A 209 -3.17 11.84 7.47
N LEU A 210 -3.62 11.09 8.48
CA LEU A 210 -3.12 11.22 9.85
C LEU A 210 -1.67 10.71 9.98
N GLN A 211 -1.32 9.63 9.27
CA GLN A 211 -0.02 8.97 9.40
C GLN A 211 1.17 9.90 9.05
N PRO A 212 1.23 10.58 7.89
CA PRO A 212 2.29 11.54 7.58
C PRO A 212 2.44 12.66 8.60
N ALA A 213 1.31 13.19 9.09
CA ALA A 213 1.31 14.24 10.11
C ALA A 213 1.93 13.74 11.42
N LEU A 214 1.56 12.53 11.87
CA LEU A 214 2.13 11.92 13.08
C LEU A 214 3.61 11.58 12.92
N LEU A 215 4.06 11.11 11.75
CA LEU A 215 5.47 10.86 11.47
C LEU A 215 6.29 12.15 11.53
N LEU A 216 5.79 13.23 10.93
CA LEU A 216 6.41 14.55 10.98
C LEU A 216 6.47 15.08 12.42
N LEU A 217 5.34 15.06 13.15
CA LEU A 217 5.27 15.51 14.54
C LEU A 217 6.21 14.71 15.44
N ASN A 218 6.21 13.38 15.35
CA ASN A 218 7.13 12.52 16.10
C ASN A 218 8.59 12.90 15.81
N SER A 219 8.96 13.09 14.54
CA SER A 219 10.33 13.47 14.16
C SER A 219 10.73 14.86 14.70
N ALA A 220 9.79 15.82 14.70
CA ALA A 220 10.01 17.15 15.26
C ALA A 220 10.18 17.11 16.79
N PHE A 221 9.35 16.33 17.49
CA PHE A 221 9.48 16.13 18.95
C PHE A 221 10.81 15.50 19.33
N VAL A 222 11.23 14.46 18.60
CA VAL A 222 12.56 13.85 18.79
C VAL A 222 13.65 14.88 18.58
N MET A 223 13.59 15.65 17.49
CA MET A 223 14.57 16.68 17.20
C MET A 223 14.66 17.71 18.34
N ILE A 224 13.54 18.25 18.81
CA ILE A 224 13.48 19.19 19.94
C ILE A 224 14.07 18.55 21.21
N GLY A 225 13.71 17.30 21.51
CA GLY A 225 14.23 16.55 22.64
C GLY A 225 15.76 16.40 22.62
N LEU A 226 16.36 16.21 21.44
CA LEU A 226 17.82 16.11 21.27
C LEU A 226 18.59 17.42 21.55
N PHE A 227 17.92 18.56 21.49
CA PHE A 227 18.50 19.86 21.85
C PHE A 227 18.28 20.22 23.32
N ASN A 228 17.20 19.73 23.94
CA ASN A 228 16.77 20.17 25.28
C ASN A 228 17.00 19.15 26.41
N ILE A 229 17.17 17.86 26.09
CA ILE A 229 17.24 16.77 27.09
C ILE A 229 18.68 16.23 27.17
N LYS A 230 19.11 15.87 28.39
CA LYS A 230 20.45 15.28 28.64
C LYS A 230 20.60 13.89 28.02
N GLU A 231 19.57 13.05 28.12
CA GLU A 231 19.56 11.65 27.66
C GLU A 231 19.21 11.46 26.17
N LYS A 232 19.92 12.17 25.29
CA LYS A 232 19.65 12.25 23.85
C LYS A 232 19.49 10.89 23.15
N LYS A 233 20.29 9.90 23.53
CA LYS A 233 20.29 8.57 22.91
C LYS A 233 18.99 7.80 23.18
N ILE A 234 18.48 7.89 24.41
CA ILE A 234 17.23 7.23 24.81
C ILE A 234 16.05 7.88 24.07
N THR A 235 16.04 9.22 24.00
CA THR A 235 15.04 9.97 23.23
C THR A 235 15.01 9.55 21.76
N ALA A 236 16.18 9.40 21.12
CA ALA A 236 16.28 8.95 19.73
C ALA A 236 15.74 7.52 19.53
N LEU A 237 16.08 6.60 20.44
CA LEU A 237 15.64 5.21 20.37
C LEU A 237 14.12 5.09 20.52
N ILE A 238 13.55 5.74 21.54
CA ILE A 238 12.10 5.77 21.78
C ILE A 238 11.38 6.38 20.57
N GLY A 239 11.91 7.48 20.03
CA GLY A 239 11.37 8.14 18.85
C GLY A 239 11.33 7.24 17.61
N ALA A 240 12.37 6.43 17.39
CA ALA A 240 12.42 5.48 16.28
C ALA A 240 11.40 4.33 16.46
N ILE A 241 11.19 3.85 17.69
CA ILE A 241 10.17 2.84 17.98
C ILE A 241 8.77 3.40 17.69
N PHE A 242 8.44 4.58 18.21
CA PHE A 242 7.16 5.22 17.92
C PHE A 242 6.95 5.48 16.42
N MET A 243 8.00 5.90 15.71
CA MET A 243 7.94 6.08 14.26
C MET A 243 7.56 4.79 13.52
N ILE A 244 8.17 3.66 13.89
CA ILE A 244 7.82 2.34 13.31
C ILE A 244 6.37 1.98 13.64
N LEU A 245 5.94 2.19 14.89
CA LEU A 245 4.56 1.90 15.31
C LEU A 245 3.55 2.75 14.52
N ILE A 246 3.80 4.05 14.37
CA ILE A 246 2.96 4.94 13.56
C ILE A 246 2.89 4.43 12.11
N PHE A 247 4.04 4.08 11.52
CA PHE A 247 4.11 3.58 10.16
C PHE A 247 3.36 2.26 9.95
N LEU A 248 3.38 1.34 10.92
CA LEU A 248 2.73 0.04 10.79
C LEU A 248 1.22 0.07 11.10
N PHE A 249 0.80 0.92 12.05
CA PHE A 249 -0.55 0.82 12.63
C PHE A 249 -1.48 1.99 12.29
N VAL A 250 -0.95 3.17 11.95
CA VAL A 250 -1.78 4.30 11.52
C VAL A 250 -1.93 4.21 10.01
N ARG A 251 -3.14 3.93 9.52
CA ARG A 251 -3.42 3.76 8.09
C ARG A 251 -3.73 5.10 7.41
N ILE A 252 -3.47 5.15 6.11
CA ILE A 252 -3.83 6.23 5.18
C ILE A 252 -5.19 5.90 4.56
#